data_AF-A0A943JYC4-F1
#
_entry.id   AF-A0A943JYC4-F1
#
_cell.length_a   1.000
_cell.length_b   1.000
_cell.length_c   1.000
_cell.angle_alpha   90.00
_cell.angle_beta   90.00
_cell.angle_gamma   90.00
#
_symmetry.space_group_name_H-M   'P 1'
#
loop_
_entity.id
_entity.type
_entity.pdbx_description
1 polymer ?
#
loop_
_entity_poly.entity_id
_entity_poly.type
_entity_poly.pdbx_seq_one_letter_code
_entity_poly.pdbx_strand_id
1 'polypeptide(L)'
;MVSINKQTALSKLYAGICNIYEYETFKDNDTKVIKQRINIKYENIPCRVSYYNNSSNIVTFKEDTFNNIITQKVKIFLDNNILIKAGSIIEVSQNGKVNKYKNSGEPAIYSNHQEIMLDIFDDIG
;
A
#
# COMPACT_ATOMS: atom_id res chain seq x y z
N MET A 1 -25.93 19.49 -4.52
CA MET A 1 -25.36 18.36 -3.77
C MET A 1 -24.23 18.90 -2.94
N VAL A 2 -24.36 18.88 -1.61
CA VAL A 2 -23.30 19.35 -0.70
C VAL A 2 -22.28 18.23 -0.59
N SER A 3 -21.12 18.39 -1.24
CA SER A 3 -19.96 17.54 -0.97
C SER A 3 -19.51 17.81 0.45
N ILE A 4 -19.91 16.94 1.39
CA ILE A 4 -19.45 17.00 2.78
C ILE A 4 -17.99 16.54 2.78
N ASN A 5 -17.07 17.47 2.46
CA ASN A 5 -15.65 17.29 2.72
C ASN A 5 -15.46 17.34 4.24
N LYS A 6 -15.62 16.19 4.90
CA LYS A 6 -15.31 16.03 6.33
C LYS A 6 -13.79 15.97 6.48
N GLN A 7 -13.14 17.10 6.23
CA GLN A 7 -11.69 17.25 6.36
C GLN A 7 -11.35 17.23 7.85
N THR A 8 -10.93 16.07 8.34
CA THR A 8 -10.59 15.87 9.76
C THR A 8 -9.18 16.39 10.05
N ALA A 9 -8.84 16.63 11.31
CA ALA A 9 -7.47 17.01 11.69
C ALA A 9 -6.42 15.96 11.24
N LEU A 10 -6.84 14.70 11.10
CA LEU A 10 -5.99 13.60 10.61
C LEU A 10 -5.65 13.72 9.11
N SER A 11 -6.57 14.19 8.26
CA SER A 11 -6.29 14.35 6.82
C SER A 11 -5.29 15.48 6.53
N LYS A 12 -5.13 16.42 7.48
CA LYS A 12 -4.08 17.45 7.41
C LYS A 12 -2.67 16.89 7.58
N LEU A 13 -2.53 15.64 8.05
CA LEU A 13 -1.25 14.95 8.19
C LEU A 13 -0.87 14.14 6.94
N TYR A 14 -1.71 14.16 5.90
CA TYR A 14 -1.45 13.47 4.64
C TYR A 14 -0.49 14.32 3.80
N ALA A 15 0.80 14.19 4.10
CA ALA A 15 1.88 14.89 3.40
C ALA A 15 2.38 14.13 2.15
N GLY A 16 1.85 12.92 1.90
CA GLY A 16 2.22 12.08 0.77
C GLY A 16 1.09 11.94 -0.25
N ILE A 17 1.46 11.49 -1.44
CA ILE A 17 0.55 11.13 -2.52
C ILE A 17 0.84 9.67 -2.88
N CYS A 18 -0.20 8.85 -3.08
CA CYS A 18 -0.03 7.48 -3.54
C CYS A 18 -0.82 7.15 -4.81
N ASN A 19 -0.22 6.29 -5.62
CA ASN A 19 -0.84 5.59 -6.73
C ASN A 19 -1.06 4.14 -6.33
N ILE A 20 -2.23 3.60 -6.67
CA ILE A 20 -2.63 2.23 -6.34
C ILE A 20 -2.85 1.47 -7.64
N TYR A 21 -2.16 0.34 -7.76
CA TYR A 21 -2.22 -0.53 -8.91
C TYR A 21 -2.75 -1.90 -8.51
N GLU A 22 -3.62 -2.47 -9.33
CA GLU A 22 -4.19 -3.80 -9.12
C GLU A 22 -3.86 -4.72 -10.30
N TYR A 23 -3.78 -6.01 -10.02
CA TYR A 23 -3.69 -7.03 -11.06
C TYR A 23 -5.06 -7.24 -11.69
N GLU A 24 -5.13 -7.10 -13.01
CA GLU A 24 -6.30 -7.37 -13.82
C GLU A 24 -6.03 -8.58 -14.72
N THR A 25 -6.95 -9.55 -14.69
CA THR A 25 -6.94 -10.66 -15.64
C THR A 25 -7.67 -10.25 -16.92
N PHE A 26 -7.03 -10.46 -18.05
CA PHE A 26 -7.64 -10.21 -19.36
C PHE A 26 -7.42 -11.42 -20.27
N LYS A 27 -8.39 -11.66 -21.14
CA LYS A 27 -8.27 -12.70 -22.16
C LYS A 27 -7.58 -12.10 -23.38
N ASP A 28 -6.44 -12.67 -23.73
CA ASP A 28 -5.72 -12.30 -24.95
C ASP A 28 -6.54 -12.74 -26.17
N ASN A 29 -6.88 -11.80 -27.05
CA ASN A 29 -7.81 -12.08 -28.14
C ASN A 29 -7.23 -12.99 -29.21
N ASP A 30 -5.90 -13.01 -29.35
CA ASP A 30 -5.17 -13.77 -30.39
C ASP A 30 -4.90 -15.20 -29.92
N THR A 31 -4.39 -15.34 -28.69
CA THR A 31 -4.01 -16.63 -28.11
C THR A 31 -5.13 -17.31 -27.33
N LYS A 32 -6.21 -16.59 -27.00
CA LYS A 32 -7.30 -16.99 -26.10
C LYS A 32 -6.86 -17.35 -24.66
N VAL A 33 -5.59 -17.10 -24.32
CA VAL A 33 -5.02 -17.34 -22.98
C VAL A 33 -5.42 -16.21 -22.02
N ILE A 34 -5.68 -16.55 -20.76
CA ILE A 34 -5.87 -15.57 -19.68
C ILE A 34 -4.50 -15.08 -19.24
N LYS A 35 -4.24 -13.78 -19.41
CA LYS A 35 -3.02 -13.10 -18.98
C LYS A 35 -3.35 -12.16 -17.82
N GLN A 36 -2.31 -11.75 -17.08
CA GLN A 36 -2.41 -10.72 -16.05
C GLN A 36 -1.64 -9.49 -16.48
N ARG A 37 -2.18 -8.31 -16.14
CA ARG A 37 -1.47 -7.03 -16.25
C ARG A 37 -1.68 -6.22 -14.98
N ILE A 38 -0.75 -5.31 -14.71
CA ILE A 38 -0.90 -4.31 -13.65
C ILE A 38 -1.61 -3.11 -14.28
N ASN A 39 -2.70 -2.66 -13.67
CA ASN A 39 -3.42 -1.47 -14.10
C ASN A 39 -3.55 -0.47 -12.95
N ILE A 40 -3.49 0.82 -13.26
CA ILE A 40 -3.69 1.86 -12.26
C ILE A 40 -5.18 1.93 -11.90
N LYS A 41 -5.47 1.81 -10.61
CA LYS A 41 -6.83 1.82 -10.07
C LYS A 41 -7.20 3.17 -9.47
N TYR A 42 -6.27 3.76 -8.73
CA TYR A 42 -6.40 5.12 -8.19
C TYR A 42 -5.09 5.86 -8.37
N GLU A 43 -5.19 7.14 -8.72
CA GLU A 43 -4.04 8.00 -9.00
C GLU A 43 -4.10 9.23 -8.11
N ASN A 44 -2.93 9.70 -7.68
CA ASN A 44 -2.75 10.95 -6.94
C ASN A 44 -3.59 11.05 -5.66
N ILE A 45 -3.76 9.93 -4.95
CA ILE A 45 -4.58 9.88 -3.73
C ILE A 45 -3.77 10.44 -2.55
N PRO A 46 -4.31 11.42 -1.79
CA PRO A 46 -3.69 11.87 -0.56
C PRO A 46 -3.54 10.73 0.44
N CYS A 47 -2.33 10.53 0.95
CA CYS A 47 -2.05 9.47 1.90
C CYS A 47 -1.05 9.92 2.96
N ARG A 48 -1.00 9.16 4.05
CA ARG A 48 0.10 9.25 5.02
C ARG A 48 0.71 7.88 5.19
N VAL A 49 2.04 7.82 5.12
CA VAL A 49 2.78 6.62 5.52
C VAL A 49 3.42 6.86 6.88
N SER A 50 3.33 5.85 7.75
CA SER A 50 4.05 5.78 9.01
C SER A 50 4.97 4.56 9.01
N TYR A 51 6.22 4.79 9.41
CA TYR A 51 7.22 3.74 9.59
C TYR A 51 7.26 3.38 11.06
N TYR A 52 6.95 2.13 11.39
CA TYR A 52 7.20 1.60 12.73
C TYR A 52 8.63 1.05 12.75
N ASN A 53 9.59 1.89 13.17
CA ASN A 53 10.83 1.38 13.72
C ASN A 53 10.55 0.99 15.16
N ASN A 54 10.11 -0.25 15.39
CA ASN A 54 10.31 -0.81 16.71
C ASN A 54 11.83 -0.93 16.88
N SER A 55 12.42 -0.23 17.85
CA SER A 55 13.79 -0.48 18.32
C SER A 55 13.99 -1.90 18.87
N SER A 56 12.99 -2.77 18.76
CA SER A 56 13.14 -4.21 18.86
C SER A 56 13.32 -4.76 17.45
N ASN A 57 14.58 -5.01 17.09
CA ASN A 57 14.95 -5.96 16.06
C ASN A 57 14.16 -7.25 16.30
N ILE A 58 13.00 -7.43 15.66
CA ILE A 58 12.39 -8.75 15.57
C ILE A 58 13.19 -9.45 14.48
N VAL A 59 14.29 -10.06 14.90
CA VAL A 59 14.96 -11.11 14.17
C VAL A 59 13.95 -12.25 14.12
N THR A 60 13.23 -12.39 13.01
CA THR A 60 12.51 -13.64 12.76
C THR A 60 13.58 -14.65 12.37
N PHE A 61 14.02 -15.45 13.33
CA PHE A 61 14.84 -16.62 13.07
C PHE A 61 14.01 -17.59 12.23
N LYS A 62 14.17 -17.56 10.90
CA LYS A 62 13.99 -18.77 10.12
C LYS A 62 15.24 -19.59 10.39
N GLU A 63 15.04 -20.72 11.07
CA GLU A 63 16.07 -21.74 11.23
C GLU A 63 16.72 -21.97 9.85
N ASP A 64 18.05 -21.89 9.81
CA ASP A 64 18.97 -22.11 8.67
C ASP A 64 19.48 -20.95 7.79
N THR A 65 19.25 -19.67 8.07
CA THR A 65 20.09 -18.63 7.43
C THR A 65 20.24 -17.36 8.26
N PHE A 66 21.50 -16.98 8.56
CA PHE A 66 21.89 -15.70 9.18
C PHE A 66 21.66 -14.49 8.24
N ASN A 67 20.44 -14.31 7.75
CA ASN A 67 20.04 -13.06 7.11
C ASN A 67 19.23 -12.25 8.14
N ASN A 68 19.81 -11.18 8.65
CA ASN A 68 19.10 -10.18 9.45
C ASN A 68 18.03 -9.51 8.57
N ILE A 69 16.83 -10.11 8.49
CA ILE A 69 15.69 -9.49 7.81
C ILE A 69 15.18 -8.37 8.72
N ILE A 70 15.61 -7.15 8.46
CA ILE A 70 15.02 -5.95 9.05
C ILE A 70 13.59 -5.87 8.52
N THR A 71 12.63 -6.42 9.27
CA THR A 71 11.21 -6.35 8.91
C THR A 71 10.70 -4.97 9.31
N GLN A 72 10.92 -3.97 8.46
CA GLN A 72 10.33 -2.65 8.64
C GLN A 72 8.82 -2.76 8.40
N LYS A 73 8.02 -2.58 9.46
CA LYS A 73 6.57 -2.55 9.34
C LYS A 73 6.13 -1.17 8.88
N VAL A 74 5.61 -1.09 7.66
CA VAL A 74 5.09 0.13 7.06
C VAL A 74 3.56 0.11 7.16
N LYS A 75 2.96 1.24 7.52
CA LYS A 75 1.51 1.40 7.56
C LYS A 75 1.10 2.63 6.75
N ILE A 76 0.10 2.48 5.90
CA ILE A 76 -0.51 3.59 5.17
C ILE A 76 -1.90 3.91 5.73
N PHE A 77 -2.22 5.19 5.78
CA PHE A 77 -3.50 5.74 6.20
C PHE A 77 -4.16 6.38 4.97
N LEU A 78 -5.39 5.98 4.69
CA LEU A 78 -6.17 6.40 3.53
C LEU A 78 -7.60 6.74 3.92
N ASP A 79 -8.32 7.43 3.04
CA ASP A 79 -9.76 7.64 3.18
C ASP A 79 -10.52 6.32 2.96
N ASN A 80 -11.63 6.10 3.68
CA ASN A 80 -12.44 4.88 3.60
C ASN A 80 -13.07 4.63 2.21
N ASN A 81 -13.17 5.66 1.38
CA ASN A 81 -13.73 5.52 0.03
C ASN A 81 -12.78 4.79 -0.94
N ILE A 82 -11.53 4.52 -0.53
CA ILE A 82 -10.52 3.85 -1.36
C ILE A 82 -10.56 2.34 -1.13
N LEU A 83 -11.15 1.57 -2.04
CA LEU A 83 -11.19 0.12 -1.93
C LEU A 83 -9.95 -0.52 -2.57
N ILE A 84 -9.08 -1.15 -1.76
CA ILE A 84 -7.82 -1.77 -2.22
C ILE A 84 -7.87 -3.28 -2.00
N LYS A 85 -7.60 -4.07 -3.05
CA LYS A 85 -7.48 -5.52 -2.91
C LYS A 85 -6.16 -5.93 -2.25
N ALA A 86 -6.17 -7.09 -1.57
CA ALA A 86 -4.94 -7.71 -1.09
C ALA A 86 -3.97 -7.94 -2.27
N GLY A 87 -2.68 -7.70 -2.05
CA GLY A 87 -1.65 -7.83 -3.10
C GLY A 87 -1.58 -6.68 -4.10
N SER A 88 -2.41 -5.64 -3.98
CA SER A 88 -2.26 -4.39 -4.75
C SER A 88 -0.90 -3.75 -4.50
N ILE A 89 -0.35 -3.11 -5.53
CA ILE A 89 0.91 -2.36 -5.45
C ILE A 89 0.57 -0.92 -5.13
N ILE A 90 1.25 -0.37 -4.12
CA ILE A 90 1.02 0.99 -3.64
C ILE A 90 2.34 1.74 -3.78
N GLU A 91 2.37 2.70 -4.69
CA GLU A 91 3.49 3.59 -4.90
C GLU A 91 3.25 4.88 -4.13
N VAL A 92 4.13 5.21 -3.19
CA VAL A 92 4.00 6.38 -2.33
C VAL A 92 5.09 7.37 -2.64
N SER A 93 4.70 8.61 -2.95
CA SER A 93 5.55 9.77 -3.08
C SER A 93 5.42 10.65 -1.83
N GLN A 94 6.47 10.72 -1.01
CA GLN A 94 6.50 11.55 0.21
C GLN A 94 7.91 12.05 0.50
N ASN A 95 8.04 13.32 0.89
CA ASN A 95 9.32 13.96 1.24
C ASN A 95 10.41 13.81 0.15
N GLY A 96 10.02 13.90 -1.13
CA GLY A 96 10.93 13.77 -2.28
C GLY A 96 11.42 12.34 -2.57
N LYS A 97 10.85 11.32 -1.91
CA LYS A 97 11.13 9.90 -2.17
C LYS A 97 9.90 9.21 -2.72
N VAL A 98 10.13 8.26 -3.65
CA VAL A 98 9.11 7.36 -4.17
C VAL A 98 9.46 5.95 -3.74
N ASN A 99 8.55 5.27 -3.04
CA ASN A 99 8.72 3.88 -2.60
C ASN A 99 7.52 3.05 -3.05
N LYS A 100 7.76 1.79 -3.41
CA LYS A 100 6.70 0.83 -3.74
C LYS A 100 6.52 -0.17 -2.60
N TYR A 101 5.26 -0.46 -2.32
CA TYR A 101 4.84 -1.37 -1.29
C TYR A 101 3.78 -2.32 -1.83
N LYS A 102 3.59 -3.44 -1.15
CA LYS A 102 2.50 -4.37 -1.40
C LYS A 102 1.51 -4.30 -0.25
N ASN A 103 0.22 -4.24 -0.57
CA ASN A 103 -0.82 -4.42 0.45
C ASN A 103 -0.72 -5.83 1.05
N SER A 104 -0.38 -5.93 2.34
CA SER A 104 -0.11 -7.19 3.03
C SER A 104 -1.34 -7.84 3.68
N GLY A 105 -2.51 -7.21 3.64
CA GLY A 105 -3.71 -7.78 4.26
C GLY A 105 -5.00 -6.96 4.11
N GLU A 106 -5.97 -7.27 4.96
CA GLU A 106 -7.25 -6.57 5.00
C GLU A 106 -7.09 -5.19 5.68
N PRO A 107 -7.70 -4.11 5.13
CA PRO A 107 -7.69 -2.80 5.77
C PRO A 107 -8.42 -2.82 7.11
N ALA A 108 -7.83 -2.21 8.14
CA ALA A 108 -8.53 -1.86 9.36
C ALA A 108 -9.34 -0.57 9.12
N ILE A 109 -10.67 -0.68 9.08
CA ILE A 109 -11.57 0.44 8.80
C ILE A 109 -11.97 1.16 10.09
N TYR A 110 -11.69 2.45 10.17
CA TYR A 110 -12.15 3.33 11.26
C TYR A 110 -13.21 4.31 10.75
N SER A 111 -13.76 5.15 11.63
CA SER A 111 -14.89 6.04 11.29
C SER A 111 -14.56 7.11 10.23
N ASN A 112 -13.29 7.45 10.01
CA ASN A 112 -12.86 8.52 9.12
C ASN A 112 -11.62 8.19 8.26
N HIS A 113 -11.02 7.02 8.43
CA HIS A 113 -9.87 6.56 7.65
C HIS A 113 -9.74 5.04 7.77
N GLN A 114 -9.00 4.47 6.85
CA GLN A 114 -8.57 3.09 6.91
C GLN A 114 -7.06 3.03 7.09
N GLU A 115 -6.61 1.98 7.77
CA GLU A 115 -5.20 1.67 7.97
C GLU A 115 -4.86 0.35 7.28
N ILE A 116 -3.79 0.35 6.50
CA ILE A 116 -3.35 -0.83 5.76
C ILE A 116 -1.88 -1.10 6.10
N MET A 117 -1.60 -2.34 6.49
CA MET A 117 -0.22 -2.80 6.66
C MET A 117 0.39 -3.06 5.28
N LEU A 118 1.64 -2.67 5.15
CA LEU A 118 2.38 -2.72 3.90
C LEU A 118 3.66 -3.53 4.09
N ASP A 119 3.92 -4.40 3.13
CA ASP A 119 5.22 -5.05 2.96
C ASP A 119 6.03 -4.27 1.92
N ILE A 120 7.37 -4.31 2.06
CA ILE A 120 8.28 -3.78 1.04
C ILE A 120 8.01 -4.55 -0.25
N PHE A 121 7.82 -3.82 -1.35
CA PHE A 121 7.76 -4.43 -2.66
C PHE A 121 9.19 -4.71 -3.12
N ASP A 122 9.69 -5.90 -2.80
CA ASP A 122 10.90 -6.41 -3.43
C ASP A 122 10.51 -6.90 -4.82
N ASP A 123 10.94 -6.16 -5.84
CA ASP A 123 10.91 -6.60 -7.23
C ASP A 123 11.97 -7.71 -7.35
N ILE A 124 11.64 -8.91 -6.85
CA ILE A 124 12.48 -10.08 -7.07
C ILE A 124 12.37 -10.38 -8.56
N GLY A 125 13.37 -9.90 -9.30
CA GLY A 125 13.58 -10.16 -10.72
C GLY A 125 13.76 -11.63 -11.05
#